data_AF-A0A1N6FY96-F1
#
_entry.id   AF-A0A1N6FY96-F1
#
_cell.length_a   1.000
_cell.length_b   1.000
_cell.length_c   1.000
_cell.angle_alpha   90.00
_cell.angle_beta   90.00
_cell.angle_gamma   90.00
#
_symmetry.space_group_name_H-M   'P 1'
#
loop_
_entity.id
_entity.type
_entity.pdbx_description
1 polymer ?
#
loop_
_entity_poly.entity_id
_entity_poly.type
_entity_poly.pdbx_seq_one_letter_code
_entity_poly.pdbx_strand_id
1 'polypeptide(L)'
;MDFLFFVMNLFARILFLAFCSLCFAGAAPSSVNDTVSVSPAKLDSIVAGRNLVYQSLKKGDNNSALEAAASLRAMSPVPEFALDDLELMEIYLMTDQFDSAMVMWGRIYSTALEEVRYSYVSDSLLAHLNGNYNFLIDKTFKADSNKVKSLFDRAIKNIVSRENRDLALIIKDVVPEYSLNSKFSATHYYGCNRDDDCGKVDAYTNRKSGMYVRVIGGYLECNLDTTRLDSVILQLEKFKSDYPESEFIPWIQKLLEWRTSQRKSFVHRSNYYNERLYTGGIGIEAWGSIRSMLVGVPIQFGRVAFDFLLGGIDHYGGTFLATVGVDVFETKRFKVVPFVGGKNPFVAGVQFEYRPWIFPCSANGIGEYISFKFRYMAMYGKVKTEDGAKKKEFHNGFFLGVGMHVW
;
A
#
# COMPACT_ATOMS: atom_id res chain seq x y z
N MET A 1 10.66 38.39 38.94
CA MET A 1 9.88 37.13 38.99
C MET A 1 10.15 36.24 37.78
N ASP A 2 10.68 36.78 36.67
CA ASP A 2 10.75 36.07 35.38
C ASP A 2 11.92 35.09 35.24
N PHE A 3 13.02 35.31 35.95
CA PHE A 3 14.18 34.40 35.91
C PHE A 3 13.90 33.05 36.58
N LEU A 4 13.20 33.06 37.71
CA LEU A 4 12.83 31.84 38.43
C LEU A 4 11.86 30.98 37.60
N PHE A 5 10.92 31.63 36.90
CA PHE A 5 9.95 30.95 36.04
C PHE A 5 10.60 30.33 34.78
N PHE A 6 11.62 30.99 34.24
CA PHE A 6 12.41 30.47 33.12
C PHE A 6 13.25 29.25 33.53
N VAL A 7 13.91 29.30 34.69
CA VAL A 7 14.71 28.18 35.22
C VAL A 7 13.83 26.97 35.53
N MET A 8 12.64 27.17 36.11
CA MET A 8 11.71 26.08 36.40
C MET A 8 11.17 25.41 35.11
N ASN A 9 10.89 26.19 34.06
CA ASN A 9 10.47 25.63 32.77
C ASN A 9 11.58 24.84 32.06
N LEU A 10 12.82 25.31 32.16
CA LEU A 10 13.97 24.61 31.57
C LEU A 10 14.21 23.27 32.28
N PHE A 11 14.17 23.26 33.62
CA PHE A 11 14.29 22.04 34.41
C PHE A 11 13.17 21.03 34.12
N ALA A 12 11.92 21.49 34.01
CA ALA A 12 10.80 20.62 33.67
C ALA A 12 10.95 19.96 32.30
N ARG A 13 11.48 20.68 31.29
CA ARG A 13 11.73 20.13 29.95
C ARG A 13 12.90 19.14 29.93
N ILE A 14 13.96 19.41 30.69
CA ILE A 14 15.11 18.49 30.81
C ILE A 14 14.67 17.21 31.54
N LEU A 15 13.88 17.31 32.61
CA LEU A 15 13.31 16.15 33.29
C LEU A 15 12.37 15.36 32.39
N PHE A 16 11.55 16.03 31.58
CA PHE A 16 10.67 15.35 30.62
C PHE A 16 11.46 14.61 29.54
N LEU A 17 12.54 15.22 29.01
CA LEU A 17 13.44 14.56 28.04
C LEU A 17 14.24 13.41 28.66
N ALA A 18 14.67 13.53 29.91
CA ALA A 18 15.32 12.46 30.67
C ALA A 18 14.34 11.30 30.96
N PHE A 19 13.09 11.62 31.28
CA PHE A 19 12.04 10.63 31.50
C PHE A 19 11.66 9.91 30.20
N CYS A 20 11.54 10.64 29.07
CA CYS A 20 11.35 10.01 27.76
C CYS A 20 12.52 9.10 27.38
N SER A 21 13.77 9.53 27.57
CA SER A 21 14.93 8.68 27.26
C SER A 21 15.04 7.44 28.16
N LEU A 22 14.64 7.53 29.43
CA LEU A 22 14.58 6.37 30.33
C LEU A 22 13.40 5.43 30.03
N CYS A 23 12.25 5.96 29.60
CA CYS A 23 11.09 5.16 29.20
C CYS A 23 11.30 4.46 27.83
N PHE A 24 12.12 5.01 26.94
CA PHE A 24 12.50 4.37 25.67
C PHE A 24 13.81 3.56 25.74
N ALA A 25 14.53 3.59 26.87
CA ALA A 25 15.70 2.73 27.13
C ALA A 25 15.32 1.35 27.71
N GLY A 26 14.02 1.09 27.89
CA GLY A 26 13.50 -0.22 28.27
C GLY A 26 13.59 -1.21 27.12
N ALA A 27 14.54 -2.14 27.22
CA ALA A 27 14.73 -3.32 26.37
C ALA A 27 15.23 -3.06 24.94
N ALA A 28 16.47 -2.57 24.81
CA ALA A 28 17.33 -3.17 23.80
C ALA A 28 17.48 -4.66 24.19
N PRO A 29 17.13 -5.62 23.33
CA PRO A 29 17.34 -7.02 23.64
C PRO A 29 18.83 -7.19 23.96
N SER A 30 19.11 -7.81 25.10
CA SER A 30 20.46 -8.23 25.47
C SER A 30 21.10 -8.87 24.25
N SER A 31 22.20 -8.28 23.77
CA SER A 31 23.02 -8.89 22.74
C SER A 31 23.65 -10.14 23.35
N VAL A 32 22.91 -11.24 23.35
CA VAL A 32 23.42 -12.57 23.64
C VAL A 32 24.58 -12.78 22.69
N ASN A 33 25.74 -13.09 23.26
CA ASN A 33 26.95 -13.40 22.52
C ASN A 33 26.73 -14.74 21.80
N ASP A 34 26.04 -14.70 20.66
CA ASP A 34 25.40 -15.82 19.97
C ASP A 34 26.28 -16.43 18.86
N THR A 35 27.55 -16.72 19.16
CA THR A 35 28.39 -17.53 18.27
C THR A 35 28.19 -19.01 18.57
N VAL A 36 27.21 -19.62 17.91
CA VAL A 36 27.07 -21.09 17.90
C VAL A 36 28.17 -21.66 17.01
N SER A 37 29.20 -22.25 17.62
CA SER A 37 30.23 -23.00 16.90
C SER A 37 29.66 -24.35 16.47
N VAL A 38 29.48 -24.56 15.17
CA VAL A 38 29.10 -25.85 14.58
C VAL A 38 30.38 -26.62 14.26
N SER A 39 30.48 -27.87 14.73
CA SER A 39 31.64 -28.70 14.41
C SER A 39 31.65 -29.08 12.92
N PRO A 40 32.84 -29.24 12.29
CA PRO A 40 32.94 -29.68 10.89
C PRO A 40 32.17 -30.98 10.58
N ALA A 41 32.16 -31.95 11.50
CA ALA A 41 31.42 -33.20 11.32
C ALA A 41 29.89 -32.98 11.24
N LYS A 42 29.34 -32.01 11.98
CA LYS A 42 27.92 -31.64 11.90
C LYS A 42 27.61 -30.93 10.58
N LEU A 43 28.54 -30.10 10.10
CA LEU A 43 28.44 -29.46 8.79
C LEU A 43 28.35 -30.49 7.67
N ASP A 44 29.27 -31.45 7.64
CA ASP A 44 29.29 -32.52 6.64
C ASP A 44 27.99 -33.34 6.66
N SER A 45 27.45 -33.59 7.85
CA SER A 45 26.18 -34.31 8.03
C SER A 45 24.99 -33.52 7.48
N ILE A 46 24.97 -32.20 7.68
CA ILE A 46 23.92 -31.31 7.12
C ILE A 46 24.00 -31.28 5.59
N VAL A 47 25.21 -31.14 5.02
CA VAL A 47 25.42 -31.13 3.56
C VAL A 47 25.00 -32.48 2.94
N ALA A 48 25.38 -33.59 3.57
CA ALA A 48 24.99 -34.92 3.13
C ALA A 48 23.46 -35.11 3.19
N GLY A 49 22.81 -34.67 4.28
CA GLY A 49 21.36 -34.72 4.42
C GLY A 49 20.64 -33.90 3.36
N ARG A 50 21.12 -32.69 3.05
CA ARG A 50 20.53 -31.84 2.00
C ARG A 50 20.66 -32.47 0.61
N ASN A 51 21.82 -33.04 0.30
CA ASN A 51 22.00 -33.78 -0.95
C ASN A 51 21.10 -35.02 -1.03
N LEU A 52 20.88 -35.73 0.10
CA LEU A 52 19.96 -36.86 0.13
C LEU A 52 18.52 -36.45 -0.20
N VAL A 53 18.02 -35.37 0.42
CA VAL A 53 16.69 -34.80 0.11
C VAL A 53 16.60 -34.47 -1.38
N TYR A 54 17.60 -33.77 -1.93
CA TYR A 54 17.63 -33.43 -3.35
C TYR A 54 17.59 -34.67 -4.26
N GLN A 55 18.41 -35.68 -4.00
CA GLN A 55 18.46 -36.89 -4.84
C GLN A 55 17.14 -37.66 -4.76
N SER A 56 16.51 -37.74 -3.60
CA SER A 56 15.21 -38.40 -3.43
C SER A 56 14.11 -37.67 -4.19
N LEU A 57 14.02 -36.34 -4.07
CA LEU A 57 13.06 -35.51 -4.82
C LEU A 57 13.27 -35.65 -6.34
N LYS A 58 14.52 -35.59 -6.79
CA LYS A 58 14.86 -35.74 -8.22
C LYS A 58 14.46 -37.10 -8.79
N LYS A 59 14.50 -38.16 -7.98
CA LYS A 59 14.10 -39.51 -8.35
C LYS A 59 12.59 -39.76 -8.23
N GLY A 60 11.83 -38.81 -7.67
CA GLY A 60 10.41 -38.99 -7.37
C GLY A 60 10.13 -39.95 -6.21
N ASP A 61 11.12 -40.18 -5.34
CA ASP A 61 10.96 -41.01 -4.14
C ASP A 61 10.49 -40.15 -2.96
N ASN A 62 9.17 -40.00 -2.87
CA ASN A 62 8.51 -39.14 -1.88
C ASN A 62 8.81 -39.57 -0.44
N ASN A 63 8.80 -40.88 -0.15
CA ASN A 63 9.02 -41.38 1.21
C ASN A 63 10.45 -41.10 1.67
N SER A 64 11.44 -41.45 0.84
CA SER A 64 12.85 -41.17 1.14
C SER A 64 13.14 -39.67 1.23
N ALA A 65 12.45 -38.83 0.45
CA ALA A 65 12.60 -37.38 0.53
C ALA A 65 12.08 -36.84 1.88
N LEU A 66 10.92 -37.30 2.33
CA LEU A 66 10.30 -36.90 3.59
C LEU A 66 11.09 -37.38 4.81
N GLU A 67 11.54 -38.64 4.79
CA GLU A 67 12.38 -39.20 5.86
C GLU A 67 13.71 -38.46 5.98
N ALA A 68 14.36 -38.16 4.84
CA ALA A 68 15.59 -37.38 4.80
C ALA A 68 15.37 -35.95 5.31
N ALA A 69 14.27 -35.30 4.93
CA ALA A 69 13.93 -33.95 5.37
C ALA A 69 13.66 -33.89 6.88
N ALA A 70 12.88 -34.84 7.41
CA ALA A 70 12.61 -34.95 8.84
C ALA A 70 13.90 -35.18 9.65
N SER A 71 14.75 -36.10 9.17
CA SER A 71 16.05 -36.41 9.78
C SER A 71 16.96 -35.18 9.80
N LEU A 72 17.09 -34.50 8.66
CA LEU A 72 17.89 -33.29 8.53
C LEU A 72 17.41 -32.16 9.46
N ARG A 73 16.10 -31.98 9.58
CA ARG A 73 15.52 -30.97 10.47
C ARG A 73 15.76 -31.29 11.96
N ALA A 74 15.76 -32.57 12.34
CA ALA A 74 16.06 -33.00 13.70
C ALA A 74 17.55 -32.90 14.09
N MET A 75 18.46 -32.92 13.11
CA MET A 75 19.91 -32.90 13.35
C MET A 75 20.48 -31.51 13.68
N SER A 76 19.74 -30.43 13.39
CA SER A 76 20.27 -29.08 13.54
C SER A 76 20.01 -28.50 14.94
N PRO A 77 21.04 -27.99 15.64
CA PRO A 77 20.83 -27.21 16.87
C PRO A 77 20.10 -25.88 16.61
N VAL A 78 20.04 -25.45 15.34
CA VAL A 78 19.24 -24.31 14.88
C VAL A 78 18.43 -24.78 13.67
N PRO A 79 17.18 -25.26 13.86
CA PRO A 79 16.37 -25.89 12.82
C PRO A 79 16.30 -25.10 11.51
N GLU A 80 16.25 -23.77 11.62
CA GLU A 80 16.19 -22.81 10.52
C GLU A 80 17.42 -22.84 9.59
N PHE A 81 18.55 -23.45 10.01
CA PHE A 81 19.76 -23.56 9.20
C PHE A 81 19.81 -24.84 8.35
N ALA A 82 19.15 -25.93 8.76
CA ALA A 82 19.23 -27.19 8.02
C ALA A 82 18.15 -27.30 6.93
N LEU A 83 16.90 -27.03 7.30
CA LEU A 83 15.75 -26.88 6.41
C LEU A 83 14.80 -25.87 7.02
N ASP A 84 14.71 -24.69 6.41
CA ASP A 84 13.76 -23.68 6.86
C ASP A 84 12.31 -24.05 6.51
N ASP A 85 11.35 -23.32 7.09
CA ASP A 85 9.93 -23.58 6.91
C ASP A 85 9.46 -23.41 5.46
N LEU A 86 10.13 -22.56 4.67
CA LEU A 86 9.81 -22.35 3.26
C LEU A 86 10.30 -23.55 2.43
N GLU A 87 11.55 -23.96 2.59
CA GLU A 87 12.10 -25.15 1.93
C GLU A 87 11.28 -26.41 2.29
N LEU A 88 10.89 -26.55 3.56
CA LEU A 88 10.09 -27.69 4.01
C LEU A 88 8.66 -27.67 3.46
N MET A 89 8.03 -26.50 3.41
CA MET A 89 6.73 -26.31 2.76
C MET A 89 6.79 -26.71 1.28
N GLU A 90 7.82 -26.30 0.55
CA GLU A 90 8.02 -26.67 -0.86
C GLU A 90 8.20 -28.18 -1.03
N ILE A 91 8.99 -28.83 -0.17
CA ILE A 91 9.14 -30.29 -0.14
C ILE A 91 7.79 -30.98 0.08
N TYR A 92 6.98 -30.52 1.04
CA TYR A 92 5.65 -31.09 1.28
C TYR A 92 4.71 -30.92 0.08
N LEU A 93 4.74 -29.76 -0.58
CA LEU A 93 3.93 -29.54 -1.76
C LEU A 93 4.41 -30.38 -2.97
N MET A 94 5.72 -30.67 -3.09
CA MET A 94 6.28 -31.58 -4.13
C MET A 94 5.88 -33.03 -3.93
N THR A 95 5.65 -33.43 -2.68
CA THR A 95 5.37 -34.81 -2.27
C THR A 95 3.89 -35.04 -1.96
N ASP A 96 3.03 -34.09 -2.35
CA ASP A 96 1.58 -34.07 -2.12
C ASP A 96 1.15 -34.18 -0.64
N GLN A 97 2.03 -33.81 0.30
CA GLN A 97 1.74 -33.75 1.74
C GLN A 97 1.05 -32.42 2.09
N PHE A 98 -0.15 -32.21 1.55
CA PHE A 98 -0.82 -30.89 1.61
C PHE A 98 -1.19 -30.46 3.04
N ASP A 99 -1.58 -31.37 3.94
CA ASP A 99 -1.83 -31.04 5.35
C ASP A 99 -0.59 -30.40 6.00
N SER A 100 0.57 -31.06 5.87
CA SER A 100 1.84 -30.57 6.40
C SER A 100 2.28 -29.26 5.75
N ALA A 101 2.06 -29.13 4.43
CA ALA A 101 2.33 -27.89 3.71
C ALA A 101 1.49 -26.72 4.24
N MET A 102 0.21 -26.92 4.54
CA MET A 102 -0.67 -25.87 5.07
C MET A 102 -0.27 -25.44 6.47
N VAL A 103 0.17 -26.38 7.31
CA VAL A 103 0.70 -26.06 8.64
C VAL A 103 1.95 -25.18 8.52
N MET A 104 2.91 -25.54 7.63
CA MET A 104 4.09 -24.70 7.39
C MET A 104 3.71 -23.32 6.84
N TRP A 105 2.74 -23.27 5.93
CA TRP A 105 2.24 -22.02 5.37
C TRP A 105 1.62 -21.13 6.46
N GLY A 106 0.74 -21.68 7.29
CA GLY A 106 0.16 -20.97 8.43
C GLY A 106 1.22 -20.44 9.40
N ARG A 107 2.29 -21.21 9.66
CA ARG A 107 3.41 -20.79 10.51
C ARG A 107 4.18 -19.61 9.91
N ILE A 108 4.57 -19.69 8.63
CA ILE A 108 5.24 -18.60 7.89
C ILE A 108 4.42 -17.30 8.01
N TYR A 109 3.10 -17.39 7.85
CA TYR A 109 2.21 -16.24 7.94
C TYR A 109 1.95 -15.77 9.37
N SER A 110 1.95 -16.66 10.35
CA SER A 110 1.85 -16.28 11.77
C SER A 110 3.05 -15.46 12.25
N THR A 111 4.20 -15.71 11.63
CA THR A 111 5.44 -14.94 11.80
C THR A 111 5.54 -13.74 10.86
N ALA A 112 4.53 -13.48 10.01
CA ALA A 112 4.51 -12.28 9.17
C ALA A 112 4.53 -11.03 10.06
N LEU A 113 5.42 -10.08 9.72
CA LEU A 113 5.79 -8.87 10.49
C LEU A 113 6.90 -9.08 11.54
N GLU A 114 7.32 -10.32 11.80
CA GLU A 114 8.48 -10.64 12.65
C GLU A 114 9.73 -10.89 11.79
N GLU A 115 10.91 -10.61 12.35
CA GLU A 115 12.19 -10.90 11.72
C GLU A 115 12.51 -12.40 11.81
N VAL A 116 12.21 -13.15 10.74
CA VAL A 116 12.49 -14.59 10.66
C VAL A 116 13.77 -14.85 9.87
N ARG A 117 14.74 -15.57 10.45
CA ARG A 117 16.02 -15.92 9.80
C ARG A 117 15.86 -17.17 8.94
N TYR A 118 16.31 -17.10 7.68
CA TYR A 118 16.33 -18.25 6.76
C TYR A 118 17.77 -18.70 6.43
N SER A 119 17.95 -20.00 6.19
CA SER A 119 19.25 -20.62 5.91
C SER A 119 19.89 -20.14 4.59
N TYR A 120 21.16 -19.74 4.59
CA TYR A 120 21.91 -19.43 3.36
C TYR A 120 22.67 -20.68 2.87
N VAL A 121 21.96 -21.66 2.33
CA VAL A 121 22.61 -22.78 1.64
C VAL A 121 22.37 -22.70 0.14
N SER A 122 23.38 -22.22 -0.60
CA SER A 122 23.38 -22.31 -2.06
C SER A 122 23.84 -23.70 -2.49
N ASP A 123 22.89 -24.62 -2.67
CA ASP A 123 23.16 -26.00 -3.07
C ASP A 123 22.20 -26.52 -4.16
N SER A 124 22.38 -27.78 -4.53
CA SER A 124 21.55 -28.44 -5.55
C SER A 124 20.10 -28.61 -5.11
N LEU A 125 19.83 -28.76 -3.80
CA LEU A 125 18.48 -28.81 -3.27
C LEU A 125 17.78 -27.49 -3.51
N LEU A 126 18.40 -26.38 -3.11
CA LEU A 126 17.85 -25.04 -3.31
C LEU A 126 17.58 -24.76 -4.79
N ALA A 127 18.52 -25.07 -5.67
CA ALA A 127 18.35 -24.89 -7.11
C ALA A 127 17.17 -25.72 -7.67
N HIS A 128 17.01 -26.96 -7.17
CA HIS A 128 15.93 -27.84 -7.57
C HIS A 128 14.56 -27.34 -7.09
N LEU A 129 14.46 -26.94 -5.82
CA LEU A 129 13.24 -26.36 -5.27
C LEU A 129 12.85 -25.08 -6.02
N ASN A 130 13.82 -24.18 -6.25
CA ASN A 130 13.63 -22.94 -7.01
C ASN A 130 13.13 -23.17 -8.45
N GLY A 131 13.71 -24.15 -9.15
CA GLY A 131 13.27 -24.52 -10.50
C GLY A 131 11.84 -25.07 -10.55
N ASN A 132 11.38 -25.69 -9.46
CA ASN A 132 10.06 -26.30 -9.36
C ASN A 132 9.01 -25.42 -8.67
N TYR A 133 9.38 -24.40 -7.88
CA TYR A 133 8.47 -23.55 -7.06
C TYR A 133 8.43 -22.06 -7.43
N ASN A 134 9.28 -21.60 -8.36
CA ASN A 134 9.14 -20.28 -9.03
C ASN A 134 7.80 -20.06 -9.75
N PHE A 135 6.86 -21.01 -9.71
CA PHE A 135 5.53 -20.85 -10.26
C PHE A 135 4.57 -20.10 -9.32
N LEU A 136 4.89 -19.97 -8.02
CA LEU A 136 4.04 -19.28 -7.05
C LEU A 136 4.34 -17.78 -6.93
N ILE A 137 5.47 -17.32 -7.46
CA ILE A 137 5.91 -15.94 -7.42
C ILE A 137 6.47 -15.62 -8.81
N ASP A 138 5.84 -14.70 -9.54
CA ASP A 138 6.29 -14.30 -10.86
C ASP A 138 7.60 -13.49 -10.80
N LYS A 139 8.16 -13.16 -11.97
CA LYS A 139 9.40 -12.36 -12.07
C LYS A 139 9.30 -10.95 -11.46
N THR A 140 8.10 -10.51 -11.10
CA THR A 140 7.82 -9.22 -10.43
C THR A 140 7.61 -9.38 -8.92
N PHE A 141 7.87 -10.57 -8.37
CA PHE A 141 7.69 -10.89 -6.96
C PHE A 141 6.23 -10.85 -6.50
N LYS A 142 5.29 -11.01 -7.44
CA LYS A 142 3.86 -11.14 -7.13
C LYS A 142 3.43 -12.58 -7.31
N ALA A 143 2.55 -13.04 -6.42
CA ALA A 143 2.00 -14.37 -6.57
C ALA A 143 1.12 -14.47 -7.82
N ASP A 144 1.42 -15.40 -8.74
CA ASP A 144 0.59 -15.64 -9.92
C ASP A 144 -0.76 -16.21 -9.46
N SER A 145 -1.80 -15.36 -9.45
CA SER A 145 -3.10 -15.68 -8.87
C SER A 145 -3.73 -16.95 -9.47
N ASN A 146 -3.50 -17.24 -10.76
CA ASN A 146 -4.08 -18.42 -11.40
C ASN A 146 -3.37 -19.70 -10.95
N LYS A 147 -2.05 -19.65 -10.84
CA LYS A 147 -1.26 -20.79 -10.39
C LYS A 147 -1.47 -21.09 -8.92
N VAL A 148 -1.50 -20.06 -8.07
CA VAL A 148 -1.87 -20.18 -6.65
C VAL A 148 -3.26 -20.82 -6.54
N LYS A 149 -4.28 -20.29 -7.23
CA LYS A 149 -5.63 -20.87 -7.19
C LYS A 149 -5.63 -22.34 -7.60
N SER A 150 -4.94 -22.71 -8.68
CA SER A 150 -4.87 -24.10 -9.14
C SER A 150 -4.19 -25.04 -8.13
N LEU A 151 -3.12 -24.59 -7.48
CA LEU A 151 -2.42 -25.36 -6.45
C LEU A 151 -3.34 -25.57 -5.24
N PHE A 152 -3.96 -24.50 -4.75
CA PHE A 152 -4.86 -24.57 -3.61
C PHE A 152 -6.14 -25.36 -3.92
N ASP A 153 -6.68 -25.28 -5.15
CA ASP A 153 -7.82 -26.11 -5.58
C ASP A 153 -7.48 -27.60 -5.57
N ARG A 154 -6.24 -27.95 -5.94
CA ARG A 154 -5.74 -29.32 -5.82
C ARG A 154 -5.53 -29.70 -4.35
N ALA A 155 -4.89 -28.83 -3.56
CA ALA A 155 -4.61 -29.07 -2.15
C ALA A 155 -5.90 -29.28 -1.35
N ILE A 156 -6.90 -28.39 -1.49
CA ILE A 156 -8.18 -28.44 -0.77
C ILE A 156 -8.92 -29.77 -0.97
N LYS A 157 -8.81 -30.39 -2.15
CA LYS A 157 -9.42 -31.70 -2.42
C LYS A 157 -8.71 -32.85 -1.70
N ASN A 158 -7.41 -32.71 -1.44
CA ASN A 158 -6.54 -33.76 -0.92
C ASN A 158 -6.20 -33.59 0.56
N ILE A 159 -6.41 -32.40 1.13
CA ILE A 159 -6.24 -32.14 2.56
C ILE A 159 -7.27 -32.95 3.35
N VAL A 160 -6.79 -33.74 4.31
CA VAL A 160 -7.60 -34.61 5.15
C VAL A 160 -8.15 -33.84 6.36
N SER A 161 -7.33 -33.01 6.99
CA SER A 161 -7.79 -32.22 8.14
C SER A 161 -8.77 -31.14 7.70
N ARG A 162 -9.94 -31.12 8.34
CA ARG A 162 -10.96 -30.09 8.09
C ARG A 162 -10.43 -28.70 8.44
N GLU A 163 -9.68 -28.58 9.54
CA GLU A 163 -9.03 -27.34 9.95
C GLU A 163 -8.05 -26.85 8.87
N ASN A 164 -7.15 -27.72 8.40
CA ASN A 164 -6.18 -27.34 7.37
C ASN A 164 -6.87 -26.99 6.05
N ARG A 165 -8.03 -27.59 5.76
CA ARG A 165 -8.80 -27.28 4.56
C ARG A 165 -9.43 -25.89 4.65
N ASP A 166 -10.00 -25.56 5.80
CA ASP A 166 -10.57 -24.23 6.05
C ASP A 166 -9.46 -23.16 6.08
N LEU A 167 -8.28 -23.49 6.63
CA LEU A 167 -7.09 -22.65 6.57
C LEU A 167 -6.62 -22.43 5.11
N ALA A 168 -6.59 -23.49 4.30
CA ALA A 168 -6.20 -23.41 2.89
C ALA A 168 -7.13 -22.53 2.05
N LEU A 169 -8.44 -22.52 2.35
CA LEU A 169 -9.40 -21.62 1.71
C LEU A 169 -9.09 -20.15 2.01
N ILE A 170 -8.81 -19.83 3.26
CA ILE A 170 -8.39 -18.47 3.67
C ILE A 170 -7.09 -18.11 2.93
N ILE A 171 -6.08 -18.97 2.98
CA ILE A 171 -4.78 -18.72 2.36
C ILE A 171 -4.93 -18.49 0.85
N LYS A 172 -5.73 -19.31 0.15
CA LYS A 172 -6.01 -19.17 -1.29
C LYS A 172 -6.54 -17.78 -1.64
N ASP A 173 -7.42 -17.22 -0.82
CA ASP A 173 -8.04 -15.92 -1.06
C ASP A 173 -7.18 -14.74 -0.62
N VAL A 174 -6.17 -14.96 0.23
CA VAL A 174 -5.36 -13.87 0.78
C VAL A 174 -3.94 -13.83 0.18
N VAL A 175 -3.35 -14.98 -0.19
CA VAL A 175 -2.00 -15.09 -0.81
C VAL A 175 -1.81 -14.19 -2.02
N PRO A 176 -2.76 -14.08 -2.99
CA PRO A 176 -2.56 -13.21 -4.15
C PRO A 176 -2.36 -11.73 -3.81
N GLU A 177 -2.74 -11.31 -2.60
CA GLU A 177 -2.59 -9.94 -2.10
C GLU A 177 -1.33 -9.72 -1.27
N TYR A 178 -0.61 -10.78 -0.94
CA TYR A 178 0.70 -10.68 -0.30
C TYR A 178 1.80 -10.65 -1.36
N SER A 179 2.71 -9.70 -1.20
CA SER A 179 4.03 -9.86 -1.78
C SER A 179 4.83 -10.72 -0.80
N LEU A 180 4.93 -12.00 -1.12
CA LEU A 180 6.00 -12.82 -0.59
C LEU A 180 7.27 -12.32 -1.27
N ASN A 181 8.02 -11.44 -0.59
CA ASN A 181 9.43 -11.35 -0.91
C ASN A 181 9.98 -12.74 -0.66
N SER A 182 10.34 -13.47 -1.71
CA SER A 182 10.88 -14.79 -1.51
C SER A 182 12.16 -14.65 -0.68
N LYS A 183 12.59 -15.73 -0.03
CA LYS A 183 13.94 -15.83 0.54
C LYS A 183 15.04 -15.38 -0.46
N PHE A 184 14.73 -15.40 -1.75
CA PHE A 184 15.59 -14.99 -2.87
C PHE A 184 15.48 -13.51 -3.27
N SER A 185 14.47 -12.77 -2.79
CA SER A 185 14.27 -11.33 -3.06
C SER A 185 14.20 -10.46 -1.80
N ALA A 186 14.29 -11.06 -0.61
CA ALA A 186 14.39 -10.31 0.63
C ALA A 186 15.60 -9.35 0.59
N THR A 187 15.30 -8.06 0.66
CA THR A 187 16.27 -6.97 0.77
C THR A 187 17.29 -7.28 1.85
N HIS A 188 18.57 -7.29 1.46
CA HIS A 188 19.70 -7.38 2.37
C HIS A 188 19.57 -6.32 3.47
N TYR A 189 19.50 -6.72 4.74
CA TYR A 189 19.83 -5.81 5.82
C TYR A 189 21.26 -6.10 6.29
N TYR A 190 22.11 -5.13 5.99
CA TYR A 190 23.52 -4.94 6.33
C TYR A 190 24.04 -5.74 7.54
N GLY A 191 24.89 -6.72 7.23
CA GLY A 191 26.05 -7.09 8.07
C GLY A 191 27.40 -6.67 7.44
N CYS A 192 27.39 -6.01 6.28
CA CYS A 192 28.59 -5.53 5.59
C CYS A 192 28.43 -4.03 5.36
N ASN A 193 29.15 -3.20 6.13
CA ASN A 193 29.38 -1.81 5.73
C ASN A 193 29.92 -1.83 4.30
N ARG A 194 29.43 -0.88 3.50
CA ARG A 194 29.43 -0.85 2.04
C ARG A 194 30.81 -0.90 1.35
N ASP A 195 31.88 -1.01 2.12
CA ASP A 195 33.26 -0.79 1.67
C ASP A 195 34.25 -1.92 2.01
N ASP A 196 33.84 -2.99 2.72
CA ASP A 196 34.77 -4.08 3.08
C ASP A 196 34.45 -5.43 2.42
N ASP A 197 35.53 -5.98 1.88
CA ASP A 197 35.74 -7.26 1.21
C ASP A 197 34.82 -8.38 1.74
N CYS A 198 33.75 -8.67 1.00
CA CYS A 198 32.82 -9.76 1.30
C CYS A 198 33.47 -11.10 0.90
N GLY A 199 34.52 -11.49 1.63
CA GLY A 199 35.01 -12.85 1.62
C GLY A 199 33.88 -13.81 1.99
N LYS A 200 33.79 -14.94 1.26
CA LYS A 200 32.83 -16.05 1.42
C LYS A 200 32.44 -16.24 2.89
N VAL A 201 31.34 -15.62 3.32
CA VAL A 201 30.81 -15.82 4.68
C VAL A 201 30.19 -17.20 4.68
N ASP A 202 30.81 -18.12 5.41
CA ASP A 202 30.27 -19.46 5.61
C ASP A 202 28.98 -19.35 6.43
N ALA A 203 27.85 -19.44 5.73
CA ALA A 203 26.51 -19.31 6.30
C ALA A 203 26.20 -20.32 7.40
N TYR A 204 26.95 -21.41 7.47
CA TYR A 204 26.74 -22.44 8.47
C TYR A 204 27.43 -22.14 9.80
N THR A 205 28.37 -21.19 9.84
CA THR A 205 29.17 -20.89 11.04
C THR A 205 28.82 -19.55 11.70
N ASN A 206 28.01 -18.71 11.04
CA ASN A 206 27.67 -17.39 11.55
C ASN A 206 26.15 -17.18 11.66
N ARG A 207 25.60 -17.20 12.88
CA ARG A 207 24.17 -16.96 13.13
C ARG A 207 23.70 -15.57 12.68
N LYS A 208 24.62 -14.62 12.45
CA LYS A 208 24.34 -13.24 12.00
C LYS A 208 24.20 -13.08 10.48
N SER A 209 24.52 -14.09 9.68
CA SER A 209 24.43 -14.01 8.21
C SER A 209 23.09 -14.49 7.63
N GLY A 210 22.07 -14.72 8.47
CA GLY A 210 20.73 -15.09 8.01
C GLY A 210 20.01 -13.94 7.29
N MET A 211 19.27 -14.26 6.23
CA MET A 211 18.37 -13.30 5.57
C MET A 211 17.04 -13.24 6.32
N TYR A 212 16.51 -12.03 6.52
CA TYR A 212 15.19 -11.83 7.09
C TYR A 212 14.15 -11.67 6.00
N VAL A 213 13.19 -12.58 5.92
CA VAL A 213 12.06 -12.42 5.00
C VAL A 213 10.95 -11.66 5.72
N ARG A 214 10.60 -10.50 5.16
CA ARG A 214 9.39 -9.77 5.57
C ARG A 214 8.29 -10.07 4.57
N VAL A 215 7.24 -10.74 5.02
CA VAL A 215 5.96 -10.80 4.30
C VAL A 215 5.35 -9.40 4.39
N ILE A 216 5.24 -8.70 3.25
CA ILE A 216 4.63 -7.37 3.20
C ILE A 216 3.20 -7.55 2.70
N GLY A 217 2.22 -7.17 3.53
CA GLY A 217 0.83 -7.07 3.11
C GLY A 217 0.71 -6.07 1.96
N GLY A 218 0.10 -6.49 0.85
CA GLY A 218 -0.06 -5.66 -0.33
C GLY A 218 -0.80 -4.36 -0.02
N TYR A 219 -0.39 -3.30 -0.72
CA TYR A 219 -1.07 -2.00 -0.70
C TYR A 219 -2.53 -2.17 -1.18
N LEU A 220 -3.45 -1.44 -0.54
CA LEU A 220 -4.85 -1.35 -0.96
C LEU A 220 -4.92 -0.92 -2.43
N GLU A 221 -5.22 -1.85 -3.34
CA GLU A 221 -5.51 -1.52 -4.73
C GLU A 221 -6.83 -0.72 -4.83
N CYS A 222 -6.87 0.26 -5.74
CA CYS A 222 -7.99 1.18 -5.92
C CYS A 222 -9.33 0.50 -6.27
N ASN A 223 -9.28 -0.77 -6.71
CA ASN A 223 -10.43 -1.58 -7.10
C ASN A 223 -10.56 -2.82 -6.20
N LEU A 224 -10.38 -2.67 -4.89
CA LEU A 224 -10.57 -3.77 -3.96
C LEU A 224 -12.01 -4.28 -4.05
N ASP A 225 -12.19 -5.52 -4.52
CA ASP A 225 -13.48 -6.19 -4.53
C ASP A 225 -13.96 -6.39 -3.09
N THR A 226 -14.91 -5.57 -2.66
CA THR A 226 -15.48 -5.63 -1.31
C THR A 226 -16.18 -6.95 -1.05
N THR A 227 -16.66 -7.65 -2.09
CA THR A 227 -17.30 -8.95 -1.97
C THR A 227 -16.30 -10.01 -1.52
N ARG A 228 -15.10 -10.00 -2.12
CA ARG A 228 -13.99 -10.86 -1.71
C ARG A 228 -13.52 -10.51 -0.30
N LEU A 229 -13.41 -9.22 0.03
CA LEU A 229 -13.02 -8.77 1.37
C LEU A 229 -14.02 -9.22 2.44
N ASP A 230 -15.33 -9.09 2.18
CA ASP A 230 -16.39 -9.54 3.07
C ASP A 230 -16.39 -11.07 3.20
N SER A 231 -16.14 -11.79 2.11
CA SER A 231 -16.00 -13.26 2.13
C SER A 231 -14.82 -13.70 3.01
N VAL A 232 -13.66 -13.07 2.88
CA VAL A 232 -12.48 -13.38 3.71
C VAL A 232 -12.76 -13.10 5.19
N ILE A 233 -13.41 -11.98 5.52
CA ILE A 233 -13.80 -11.67 6.92
C ILE A 233 -14.69 -12.78 7.49
N LEU A 234 -15.72 -13.22 6.75
CA LEU A 234 -16.61 -14.30 7.17
C LEU A 234 -15.86 -15.64 7.35
N GLN A 235 -14.92 -15.95 6.46
CA GLN A 235 -14.08 -17.15 6.59
C GLN A 235 -13.21 -17.11 7.85
N LEU A 236 -12.62 -15.96 8.17
CA LEU A 236 -11.79 -15.77 9.36
C LEU A 236 -12.60 -15.88 10.66
N GLU A 237 -13.78 -15.25 10.71
CA GLU A 237 -14.71 -15.35 11.85
C GLU A 237 -15.16 -16.80 12.07
N LYS A 238 -15.50 -17.50 10.99
CA LYS A 238 -15.88 -18.91 11.03
C LYS A 238 -14.73 -19.78 11.51
N PHE A 239 -13.52 -19.61 10.99
CA PHE A 239 -12.35 -20.37 11.41
C PHE A 239 -12.09 -20.20 12.91
N LYS A 240 -12.14 -18.97 13.42
CA LYS A 240 -11.98 -18.67 14.84
C LYS A 240 -13.06 -19.35 15.71
N SER A 241 -14.29 -19.45 15.21
CA SER A 241 -15.41 -20.10 15.91
C SER A 241 -15.30 -21.63 15.88
N ASP A 242 -14.93 -22.21 14.73
CA ASP A 242 -14.88 -23.65 14.52
C ASP A 242 -13.63 -24.28 15.18
N TYR A 243 -12.53 -23.53 15.30
CA TYR A 243 -11.23 -24.02 15.79
C TYR A 243 -10.58 -23.09 16.84
N PRO A 244 -11.22 -22.85 18.01
CA PRO A 244 -10.75 -21.87 19.00
C PRO A 244 -9.37 -22.19 19.60
N GLU A 245 -8.95 -23.46 19.58
CA GLU A 245 -7.66 -23.92 20.13
C GLU A 245 -6.56 -24.06 19.04
N SER A 246 -6.82 -23.60 17.81
CA SER A 246 -5.86 -23.70 16.71
C SER A 246 -4.58 -22.89 16.98
N GLU A 247 -3.42 -23.45 16.62
CA GLU A 247 -2.13 -22.72 16.70
C GLU A 247 -2.12 -21.46 15.81
N PHE A 248 -3.02 -21.37 14.83
CA PHE A 248 -3.12 -20.25 13.90
C PHE A 248 -4.04 -19.11 14.39
N ILE A 249 -4.75 -19.27 15.52
CA ILE A 249 -5.65 -18.23 16.05
C ILE A 249 -4.98 -16.85 16.18
N PRO A 250 -3.75 -16.71 16.69
CA PRO A 250 -3.11 -15.39 16.79
C PRO A 250 -2.98 -14.70 15.42
N TRP A 251 -2.66 -15.45 14.37
CA TRP A 251 -2.58 -14.92 13.01
C TRP A 251 -3.95 -14.58 12.44
N ILE A 252 -4.93 -15.48 12.60
CA ILE A 252 -6.31 -15.30 12.14
C ILE A 252 -6.92 -14.03 12.75
N GLN A 253 -6.66 -13.77 14.04
CA GLN A 253 -7.12 -12.56 14.73
C GLN A 253 -6.47 -11.30 14.17
N LYS A 254 -5.13 -11.27 14.03
CA LYS A 254 -4.41 -10.14 13.41
C LYS A 254 -4.93 -9.86 12.00
N LEU A 255 -5.14 -10.90 11.21
CA LEU A 255 -5.65 -10.80 9.84
C LEU A 255 -7.09 -10.27 9.82
N LEU A 256 -7.97 -10.77 10.70
CA LEU A 256 -9.35 -10.31 10.83
C LEU A 256 -9.42 -8.82 11.22
N GLU A 257 -8.61 -8.38 12.18
CA GLU A 257 -8.52 -6.97 12.58
C GLU A 257 -8.06 -6.10 11.40
N TRP A 258 -7.03 -6.54 10.68
CA TRP A 258 -6.53 -5.82 9.52
C TRP A 258 -7.57 -5.72 8.40
N ARG A 259 -8.24 -6.83 8.04
CA ARG A 259 -9.29 -6.85 7.00
C ARG A 259 -10.52 -6.04 7.40
N THR A 260 -10.93 -6.10 8.66
CA THR A 260 -12.02 -5.28 9.18
C THR A 260 -11.68 -3.79 9.14
N SER A 261 -10.45 -3.42 9.51
CA SER A 261 -9.95 -2.05 9.42
C SER A 261 -9.88 -1.56 7.97
N GLN A 262 -9.40 -2.39 7.05
CA GLN A 262 -9.41 -2.09 5.61
C GLN A 262 -10.83 -1.89 5.09
N ARG A 263 -11.77 -2.76 5.46
CA ARG A 263 -13.19 -2.64 5.09
C ARG A 263 -13.79 -1.34 5.59
N LYS A 264 -13.58 -0.99 6.87
CA LYS A 264 -14.01 0.28 7.46
C LYS A 264 -13.38 1.48 6.77
N SER A 265 -12.08 1.44 6.48
CA SER A 265 -11.37 2.49 5.75
C SER A 265 -11.88 2.64 4.32
N PHE A 266 -12.23 1.54 3.63
CA PHE A 266 -12.83 1.58 2.31
C PHE A 266 -14.23 2.19 2.35
N VAL A 267 -15.09 1.77 3.28
CA VAL A 267 -16.42 2.40 3.50
C VAL A 267 -16.25 3.88 3.81
N HIS A 268 -15.33 4.23 4.71
CA HIS A 268 -15.09 5.62 5.06
C HIS A 268 -14.58 6.43 3.88
N ARG A 269 -13.65 5.92 3.06
CA ARG A 269 -13.13 6.61 1.87
C ARG A 269 -14.15 6.72 0.74
N SER A 270 -14.90 5.65 0.46
CA SER A 270 -16.01 5.69 -0.50
C SER A 270 -17.12 6.63 -0.04
N ASN A 271 -17.32 6.78 1.28
CA ASN A 271 -18.26 7.73 1.86
C ASN A 271 -17.68 9.15 2.05
N TYR A 272 -16.36 9.33 2.09
CA TYR A 272 -15.69 10.62 2.31
C TYR A 272 -16.09 11.65 1.25
N TYR A 273 -16.07 11.24 -0.02
CA TYR A 273 -16.55 12.07 -1.14
C TYR A 273 -18.08 12.15 -1.20
N ASN A 274 -18.78 11.27 -0.46
CA ASN A 274 -20.23 11.34 -0.31
C ASN A 274 -20.72 12.27 0.81
N GLU A 275 -19.87 12.69 1.74
CA GLU A 275 -20.30 13.49 2.89
C GLU A 275 -19.74 14.92 2.89
N ARG A 276 -18.70 15.20 2.10
CA ARG A 276 -18.03 16.51 2.08
C ARG A 276 -18.29 17.29 0.79
N LEU A 277 -18.41 18.62 0.94
CA LEU A 277 -18.44 19.57 -0.18
C LEU A 277 -17.02 19.84 -0.68
N TYR A 278 -16.88 20.31 -1.92
CA TYR A 278 -15.58 20.71 -2.47
C TYR A 278 -15.19 22.03 -1.81
N THR A 279 -14.29 21.98 -0.83
CA THR A 279 -13.85 23.16 -0.06
C THR A 279 -12.43 23.61 -0.37
N GLY A 280 -11.82 23.10 -1.43
CA GLY A 280 -10.46 23.46 -1.81
C GLY A 280 -10.01 22.73 -3.06
N GLY A 281 -9.17 23.36 -3.88
CA GLY A 281 -8.63 22.71 -5.07
C GLY A 281 -8.17 23.69 -6.16
N ILE A 282 -7.59 23.14 -7.22
CA ILE A 282 -7.14 23.86 -8.41
C ILE A 282 -7.74 23.22 -9.66
N GLY A 283 -8.02 24.02 -10.68
CA GLY A 283 -8.51 23.49 -11.94
C GLY A 283 -8.01 24.24 -13.16
N ILE A 284 -8.49 23.79 -14.32
CA ILE A 284 -8.34 24.44 -15.61
C ILE A 284 -9.71 24.52 -16.23
N GLU A 285 -10.08 25.70 -16.72
CA GLU A 285 -11.37 25.97 -17.34
C GLU A 285 -11.18 26.56 -18.73
N ALA A 286 -12.11 26.22 -19.62
CA ALA A 286 -12.28 26.90 -20.90
C ALA A 286 -13.71 27.45 -20.98
N TRP A 287 -13.83 28.67 -21.46
CA TRP A 287 -15.07 29.43 -21.55
C TRP A 287 -15.25 29.98 -22.96
N GLY A 288 -16.45 29.83 -23.51
CA GLY A 288 -16.83 30.37 -24.81
C GLY A 288 -18.14 31.14 -24.76
N SER A 289 -18.22 32.19 -25.57
CA SER A 289 -19.46 32.85 -25.97
C SER A 289 -19.48 32.98 -27.49
N ILE A 290 -20.51 33.62 -28.05
CA ILE A 290 -20.64 33.83 -29.50
C ILE A 290 -19.41 34.57 -30.09
N ARG A 291 -18.75 35.43 -29.31
CA ARG A 291 -17.65 36.31 -29.78
C ARG A 291 -16.44 36.40 -28.84
N SER A 292 -16.46 35.67 -27.74
CA SER A 292 -15.42 35.73 -26.71
C SER A 292 -14.96 34.32 -26.34
N MET A 293 -13.68 34.17 -26.00
CA MET A 293 -13.11 32.93 -25.50
C MET A 293 -12.12 33.25 -24.38
N LEU A 294 -12.22 32.52 -23.27
CA LEU A 294 -11.33 32.64 -22.13
C LEU A 294 -10.84 31.25 -21.71
N VAL A 295 -9.61 31.16 -21.26
CA VAL A 295 -9.06 30.02 -20.54
C VAL A 295 -8.69 30.47 -19.13
N GLY A 296 -8.92 29.61 -18.15
CA GLY A 296 -8.88 29.99 -16.75
C GLY A 296 -8.19 28.98 -15.86
N VAL A 297 -7.57 29.47 -14.78
CA VAL A 297 -7.13 28.65 -13.65
C VAL A 297 -7.93 29.08 -12.42
N PRO A 298 -8.99 28.34 -12.06
CA PRO A 298 -9.69 28.49 -10.79
C PRO A 298 -8.87 27.90 -9.64
N ILE A 299 -8.82 28.62 -8.53
CA ILE A 299 -8.26 28.17 -7.25
C ILE A 299 -9.33 28.39 -6.19
N GLN A 300 -9.73 27.32 -5.49
CA GLN A 300 -10.67 27.42 -4.38
C GLN A 300 -9.97 27.19 -3.05
N PHE A 301 -10.31 28.02 -2.07
CA PHE A 301 -9.94 27.83 -0.67
C PHE A 301 -11.16 28.10 0.22
N GLY A 302 -11.62 27.07 0.93
CA GLY A 302 -12.88 27.12 1.67
C GLY A 302 -14.05 27.38 0.72
N ARG A 303 -14.78 28.47 0.98
CA ARG A 303 -15.88 28.96 0.13
C ARG A 303 -15.46 30.07 -0.84
N VAL A 304 -14.16 30.42 -0.88
CA VAL A 304 -13.67 31.52 -1.72
C VAL A 304 -13.06 30.93 -2.98
N ALA A 305 -13.52 31.39 -4.14
CA ALA A 305 -12.99 31.00 -5.44
C ALA A 305 -12.25 32.19 -6.07
N PHE A 306 -11.02 31.93 -6.53
CA PHE A 306 -10.20 32.86 -7.28
C PHE A 306 -10.05 32.34 -8.70
N ASP A 307 -10.51 33.09 -9.69
CA ASP A 307 -10.36 32.71 -11.08
C ASP A 307 -9.42 33.66 -11.79
N PHE A 308 -8.39 33.11 -12.42
CA PHE A 308 -7.47 33.83 -13.27
C PHE A 308 -7.75 33.46 -14.72
N LEU A 309 -8.39 34.37 -15.46
CA LEU A 309 -8.86 34.18 -16.82
C LEU A 309 -8.00 34.95 -17.81
N LEU A 310 -7.67 34.34 -18.94
CA LEU A 310 -6.96 34.94 -20.05
C LEU A 310 -7.69 34.65 -21.36
N GLY A 311 -7.89 35.67 -22.19
CA GLY A 311 -8.39 35.46 -23.55
C GLY A 311 -9.02 36.70 -24.16
N GLY A 312 -9.78 36.51 -25.23
CA GLY A 312 -10.45 37.59 -25.96
C GLY A 312 -11.87 37.81 -25.43
N ILE A 313 -12.18 39.04 -25.06
CA ILE A 313 -13.55 39.48 -24.75
C ILE A 313 -13.99 40.48 -25.80
N ASP A 314 -15.17 40.27 -26.38
CA ASP A 314 -15.79 41.23 -27.30
C ASP A 314 -15.77 42.64 -26.71
N HIS A 315 -15.49 43.65 -27.54
CA HIS A 315 -15.24 45.06 -27.17
C HIS A 315 -13.96 45.36 -26.37
N TYR A 316 -13.40 44.42 -25.61
CA TYR A 316 -12.20 44.66 -24.78
C TYR A 316 -10.90 44.07 -25.35
N GLY A 317 -11.00 43.14 -26.31
CA GLY A 317 -9.86 42.47 -26.92
C GLY A 317 -9.18 41.49 -25.96
N GLY A 318 -7.88 41.25 -26.19
CA GLY A 318 -7.06 40.39 -25.33
C GLY A 318 -6.98 40.94 -23.91
N THR A 319 -7.52 40.19 -22.96
CA THR A 319 -7.75 40.62 -21.58
C THR A 319 -7.30 39.55 -20.61
N PHE A 320 -6.69 39.99 -19.50
CA PHE A 320 -6.49 39.18 -18.30
C PHE A 320 -7.44 39.67 -17.21
N LEU A 321 -8.21 38.75 -16.61
CA LEU A 321 -9.11 39.02 -15.51
C LEU A 321 -8.72 38.17 -14.32
N ALA A 322 -8.58 38.80 -13.16
CA ALA A 322 -8.57 38.11 -11.88
C ALA A 322 -9.88 38.42 -11.17
N THR A 323 -10.66 37.41 -10.84
CA THR A 323 -11.92 37.55 -10.10
C THR A 323 -11.87 36.79 -8.79
N VAL A 324 -12.52 37.33 -7.78
CA VAL A 324 -12.76 36.66 -6.50
C VAL A 324 -14.27 36.50 -6.32
N GLY A 325 -14.68 35.31 -5.92
CA GLY A 325 -16.06 34.98 -5.65
C GLY A 325 -16.23 34.22 -4.35
N VAL A 326 -17.45 34.23 -3.82
CA VAL A 326 -17.81 33.50 -2.60
C VAL A 326 -18.96 32.57 -2.92
N ASP A 327 -18.80 31.30 -2.57
CA ASP A 327 -19.79 30.25 -2.79
C ASP A 327 -20.97 30.47 -1.85
N VAL A 328 -22.08 30.94 -2.42
CA VAL A 328 -23.32 31.19 -1.66
C VAL A 328 -24.20 29.94 -1.59
N PHE A 329 -24.00 29.00 -2.51
CA PHE A 329 -24.70 27.72 -2.54
C PHE A 329 -23.79 26.65 -3.12
N GLU A 330 -23.72 25.51 -2.43
CA GLU A 330 -22.98 24.35 -2.91
C GLU A 330 -23.66 23.03 -2.48
N THR A 331 -23.75 22.12 -3.45
CA THR A 331 -24.00 20.70 -3.28
C THR A 331 -22.88 19.94 -4.00
N LYS A 332 -22.86 18.61 -3.89
CA LYS A 332 -21.89 17.80 -4.66
C LYS A 332 -21.89 18.07 -6.15
N ARG A 333 -23.07 18.34 -6.73
CA ARG A 333 -23.23 18.47 -8.18
C ARG A 333 -23.44 19.89 -8.67
N PHE A 334 -23.80 20.82 -7.78
CA PHE A 334 -24.16 22.17 -8.17
C PHE A 334 -23.49 23.19 -7.27
N LYS A 335 -22.99 24.27 -7.85
CA LYS A 335 -22.37 25.37 -7.12
C LYS A 335 -22.74 26.71 -7.76
N VAL A 336 -22.94 27.73 -6.92
CA VAL A 336 -23.26 29.11 -7.32
C VAL A 336 -22.28 30.07 -6.68
N VAL A 337 -21.61 30.87 -7.51
CA VAL A 337 -20.54 31.78 -7.11
C VAL A 337 -20.78 33.17 -7.69
N PRO A 338 -21.36 34.11 -6.92
CA PRO A 338 -21.20 35.52 -7.23
C PRO A 338 -19.72 35.90 -7.15
N PHE A 339 -19.27 36.74 -8.08
CA PHE A 339 -17.88 37.19 -8.13
C PHE A 339 -17.77 38.66 -8.55
N VAL A 340 -16.63 39.24 -8.19
CA VAL A 340 -16.19 40.58 -8.61
C VAL A 340 -14.70 40.55 -8.93
N GLY A 341 -14.23 41.45 -9.77
CA GLY A 341 -12.80 41.58 -10.04
C GLY A 341 -12.52 42.34 -11.33
N GLY A 342 -11.38 42.05 -11.95
CA GLY A 342 -10.94 42.76 -13.16
C GLY A 342 -10.51 44.20 -12.89
N LYS A 343 -9.50 44.67 -13.61
CA LYS A 343 -8.98 46.05 -13.49
C LYS A 343 -9.49 46.95 -14.62
N ASN A 344 -9.52 46.45 -15.84
CA ASN A 344 -10.11 47.08 -17.02
C ASN A 344 -10.32 46.03 -18.12
N PRO A 345 -11.55 45.50 -18.30
CA PRO A 345 -12.76 45.88 -17.59
C PRO A 345 -12.75 45.47 -16.11
N PHE A 346 -13.46 46.25 -15.28
CA PHE A 346 -13.98 45.79 -14.00
C PHE A 346 -15.17 44.88 -14.29
N VAL A 347 -15.27 43.75 -13.59
CA VAL A 347 -16.27 42.72 -13.84
C VAL A 347 -16.96 42.32 -12.55
N ALA A 348 -18.26 42.05 -12.65
CA ALA A 348 -19.08 41.48 -11.59
C ALA A 348 -20.09 40.52 -12.20
N GLY A 349 -20.48 39.48 -11.48
CA GLY A 349 -21.37 38.50 -12.06
C GLY A 349 -21.66 37.30 -11.17
N VAL A 350 -22.20 36.26 -11.79
CA VAL A 350 -22.50 34.99 -11.14
C VAL A 350 -22.08 33.84 -12.03
N GLN A 351 -21.51 32.82 -11.41
CA GLN A 351 -21.14 31.56 -12.04
C GLN A 351 -21.98 30.43 -11.44
N PHE A 352 -22.52 29.60 -12.32
CA PHE A 352 -23.17 28.34 -12.01
C PHE A 352 -22.29 27.22 -12.51
N GLU A 353 -22.14 26.19 -11.70
CA GLU A 353 -21.32 25.04 -12.00
C GLU A 353 -22.13 23.77 -11.76
N TYR A 354 -22.09 22.87 -12.74
CA TYR A 354 -22.67 21.54 -12.68
C TYR A 354 -21.55 20.50 -12.81
N ARG A 355 -21.49 19.53 -11.91
CA ARG A 355 -20.46 18.49 -11.83
C ARG A 355 -21.05 17.12 -12.17
N PRO A 356 -21.19 16.79 -13.47
CA PRO A 356 -21.71 15.49 -13.89
C PRO A 356 -20.78 14.32 -13.54
N TRP A 357 -19.46 14.54 -13.56
CA TRP A 357 -18.46 13.50 -13.33
C TRP A 357 -17.56 13.88 -12.16
N ILE A 358 -17.61 13.07 -11.10
CA ILE A 358 -16.74 13.15 -9.94
C ILE A 358 -15.98 11.83 -9.88
N PHE A 359 -14.66 11.91 -9.93
CA PHE A 359 -13.72 10.80 -9.88
C PHE A 359 -13.09 10.77 -8.49
N PRO A 360 -13.57 9.89 -7.59
CA PRO A 360 -12.96 9.73 -6.29
C PRO A 360 -11.69 8.86 -6.42
N CYS A 361 -10.47 9.43 -6.46
CA CYS A 361 -9.29 8.65 -6.04
C CYS A 361 -7.95 9.40 -5.91
N SER A 362 -7.39 9.34 -4.70
CA SER A 362 -6.13 8.64 -4.44
C SER A 362 -6.10 8.14 -2.99
N ALA A 363 -5.22 7.19 -2.67
CA ALA A 363 -4.92 6.79 -1.28
C ALA A 363 -4.46 7.97 -0.40
N ASN A 364 -4.11 9.10 -1.02
CA ASN A 364 -3.63 10.34 -0.40
C ASN A 364 -4.72 11.41 -0.23
N GLY A 365 -5.99 11.09 -0.53
CA GLY A 365 -7.13 12.00 -0.30
C GLY A 365 -7.42 12.99 -1.43
N ILE A 366 -6.80 12.82 -2.60
CA ILE A 366 -7.03 13.68 -3.79
C ILE A 366 -8.31 13.23 -4.52
N GLY A 367 -9.15 14.15 -4.99
CA GLY A 367 -10.30 13.88 -5.85
C GLY A 367 -10.26 14.72 -7.12
N GLU A 368 -10.90 14.25 -8.17
CA GLU A 368 -10.97 14.97 -9.44
C GLU A 368 -12.42 15.08 -9.93
N TYR A 369 -12.74 16.11 -10.70
CA TYR A 369 -14.04 16.21 -11.35
C TYR A 369 -13.99 17.00 -12.64
N ILE A 370 -14.98 16.73 -13.49
CA ILE A 370 -15.28 17.52 -14.68
C ILE A 370 -16.60 18.25 -14.43
N SER A 371 -16.63 19.52 -14.83
CA SER A 371 -17.77 20.41 -14.67
C SER A 371 -18.16 21.11 -15.95
N PHE A 372 -19.46 21.36 -16.08
CA PHE A 372 -20.04 22.33 -17.02
C PHE A 372 -20.36 23.61 -16.26
N LYS A 373 -20.08 24.75 -16.87
CA LYS A 373 -20.23 26.04 -16.21
C LYS A 373 -21.02 27.02 -17.07
N PHE A 374 -21.80 27.86 -16.41
CA PHE A 374 -22.47 28.99 -17.00
C PHE A 374 -22.10 30.24 -16.21
N ARG A 375 -21.61 31.28 -16.90
CA ARG A 375 -21.13 32.50 -16.27
C ARG A 375 -21.79 33.71 -16.92
N TYR A 376 -22.42 34.52 -16.09
CA TYR A 376 -22.86 35.86 -16.45
C TYR A 376 -21.83 36.88 -15.95
N MET A 377 -21.42 37.81 -16.81
CA MET A 377 -20.50 38.89 -16.50
C MET A 377 -21.05 40.24 -16.94
N ALA A 378 -21.27 41.14 -15.97
CA ALA A 378 -21.39 42.57 -16.19
C ALA A 378 -19.98 43.18 -16.19
N MET A 379 -19.65 43.95 -17.22
CA MET A 379 -18.30 44.44 -17.50
C MET A 379 -18.35 45.95 -17.68
N TYR A 380 -17.46 46.67 -17.01
CA TYR A 380 -17.33 48.12 -17.14
C TYR A 380 -15.86 48.49 -17.35
N GLY A 381 -15.56 49.13 -18.49
CA GLY A 381 -14.18 49.42 -18.83
C GLY A 381 -14.01 50.24 -20.08
N LYS A 382 -12.76 50.58 -20.39
CA LYS A 382 -12.36 51.32 -21.59
C LYS A 382 -12.41 50.40 -22.82
N VAL A 383 -13.30 50.72 -23.74
CA VAL A 383 -13.45 50.11 -25.07
C VAL A 383 -12.84 51.06 -26.11
N LYS A 384 -12.21 50.50 -27.16
CA LYS A 384 -11.78 51.30 -28.31
C LYS A 384 -12.99 51.59 -29.20
N THR A 385 -13.28 52.86 -29.45
CA THR A 385 -14.28 53.27 -30.44
C THR A 385 -13.69 53.21 -31.85
N GLU A 386 -14.54 53.25 -32.87
CA GLU A 386 -14.15 53.27 -34.28
C GLU A 386 -13.17 54.42 -34.59
N ASP A 387 -13.32 55.55 -33.89
CA ASP A 387 -12.44 56.73 -33.98
C ASP A 387 -11.12 56.61 -33.20
N GLY A 388 -10.81 55.45 -32.61
CA GLY A 388 -9.61 55.20 -31.82
C GLY A 388 -9.63 55.81 -30.40
N ALA A 389 -10.68 56.56 -30.04
CA ALA A 389 -10.87 57.06 -28.69
C ALA A 389 -11.22 55.93 -27.70
N LYS A 390 -10.80 56.07 -26.43
CA LYS A 390 -11.12 55.09 -25.38
C LYS A 390 -12.28 55.60 -24.54
N LYS A 391 -13.47 55.06 -24.74
CA LYS A 391 -14.67 55.41 -23.94
C LYS A 391 -14.93 54.33 -22.89
N LYS A 392 -15.37 54.74 -21.70
CA LYS A 392 -15.85 53.77 -20.69
C LYS A 392 -17.26 53.34 -21.05
N GLU A 393 -17.46 52.04 -21.20
CA GLU A 393 -18.74 51.44 -21.56
C GLU A 393 -19.07 50.27 -20.65
N PHE A 394 -20.37 50.00 -20.54
CA PHE A 394 -20.93 48.88 -19.81
C PHE A 394 -21.45 47.84 -20.78
N HIS A 395 -21.02 46.59 -20.59
CA HIS A 395 -21.33 45.45 -21.45
C HIS A 395 -21.72 44.25 -20.61
N ASN A 396 -22.58 43.38 -21.14
CA ASN A 396 -22.96 42.12 -20.48
C ASN A 396 -22.55 40.94 -21.36
N GLY A 397 -22.11 39.84 -20.74
CA GLY A 397 -21.71 38.64 -21.44
C GLY A 397 -22.19 37.38 -20.74
N PHE A 398 -22.61 36.40 -21.53
CA PHE A 398 -22.93 35.04 -21.10
C PHE A 398 -21.90 34.08 -21.68
N PHE A 399 -21.34 33.23 -20.83
CA PHE A 399 -20.30 32.28 -21.17
C PHE A 399 -20.73 30.89 -20.75
N LEU A 400 -20.50 29.92 -21.63
CA LEU A 400 -20.57 28.50 -21.32
C LEU A 400 -19.15 27.98 -21.22
N GLY A 401 -18.90 27.12 -20.24
CA GLY A 401 -17.58 26.60 -19.99
C GLY A 401 -17.54 25.13 -19.60
N VAL A 402 -16.35 24.58 -19.71
CA VAL A 402 -15.99 23.26 -19.19
C VAL A 402 -14.78 23.41 -18.29
N GLY A 403 -14.73 22.67 -17.19
CA GLY A 403 -13.63 22.73 -16.24
C GLY A 403 -13.24 21.35 -15.74
N MET A 404 -11.94 21.11 -15.63
CA MET A 404 -11.37 19.96 -14.91
C MET A 404 -10.70 20.48 -13.64
N HIS A 405 -10.95 19.81 -12.52
CA HIS A 405 -10.51 20.26 -11.21
C HIS A 405 -9.99 19.09 -10.38
N VAL A 406 -9.03 19.41 -9.52
CA VAL A 406 -8.42 18.52 -8.53
C VAL A 406 -8.65 19.13 -7.14
N TRP A 407 -9.07 18.33 -6.15
CA TRP A 407 -9.18 18.70 -4.73
C TRP A 407 -8.38 17.83 -3.79
#